data_AF-A0A920LLD8-F1
#
_entry.id   AF-A0A920LLD8-F1
#
_cell.length_a   1.000
_cell.length_b   1.000
_cell.length_c   1.000
_cell.angle_alpha   90.00
_cell.angle_beta   90.00
_cell.angle_gamma   90.00
#
_symmetry.space_group_name_H-M   'P 1'
#
loop_
_entity.id
_entity.type
_entity.pdbx_description
1 polymer ?
#
loop_
_entity_poly.entity_id
_entity_poly.type
_entity_poly.pdbx_seq_one_letter_code
_entity_poly.pdbx_strand_id
1 'polypeptide(L)'
;MVNQKGYCAKDKVAKAASKARGDKKGKKCRAMRTDGAFIEAGEQDNLIVQKLLEDPNAYGIFGFSYLDQNSDTLQGAVISKTAPTFENIAGNNYSVSRALYFYVKHAHIGVVPNIDKYMEKWVQNWDGDGILADAGMIPMPKAERAKYAKAMKDLPVLTADMLKK
;
A
#
# COMPACT_ATOMS: atom_id res chain seq x y z
N MET A 1 1.15 16.43 -4.03
CA MET A 1 0.21 16.92 -2.99
C MET A 1 -1.19 17.01 -3.57
N VAL A 2 -2.15 16.28 -3.02
CA VAL A 2 -3.55 16.29 -3.48
C VAL A 2 -4.23 17.57 -2.99
N ASN A 3 -4.49 18.49 -3.93
CA ASN A 3 -5.26 19.70 -3.69
C ASN A 3 -5.92 20.16 -5.00
N GLN A 4 -6.72 21.24 -4.92
CA GLN A 4 -7.42 21.81 -6.08
C GLN A 4 -6.51 21.97 -7.30
N LYS A 5 -5.41 22.72 -7.21
CA LYS A 5 -4.56 23.06 -8.37
C LYS A 5 -3.64 21.90 -8.80
N GLY A 6 -3.11 21.17 -7.83
CA GLY A 6 -2.06 20.17 -8.02
C GLY A 6 -2.59 18.84 -8.55
N TYR A 7 -3.79 18.44 -8.17
CA TYR A 7 -4.37 17.15 -8.53
C TYR A 7 -5.79 17.29 -9.08
N CYS A 8 -6.70 17.88 -8.33
CA CYS A 8 -8.13 17.76 -8.61
C CYS A 8 -8.61 18.56 -9.83
N ALA A 9 -7.87 19.61 -10.20
CA ALA A 9 -8.07 20.36 -11.43
C ALA A 9 -7.29 19.79 -12.62
N LYS A 10 -6.59 18.66 -12.46
CA LYS A 10 -5.84 17.99 -13.52
C LYS A 10 -6.40 16.60 -13.80
N ASP A 11 -6.56 15.80 -12.75
CA ASP A 11 -7.06 14.44 -12.82
C ASP A 11 -8.54 14.36 -13.24
N LYS A 12 -8.85 13.45 -14.17
CA LYS A 12 -10.19 13.35 -14.79
C LYS A 12 -11.23 12.84 -13.78
N VAL A 13 -10.86 11.86 -12.95
CA VAL A 13 -11.76 11.25 -11.97
C VAL A 13 -12.08 12.26 -10.86
N ALA A 14 -11.05 12.93 -10.33
CA ALA A 14 -11.20 13.94 -9.31
C ALA A 14 -12.03 15.15 -9.77
N LYS A 15 -11.91 15.57 -11.03
CA LYS A 15 -12.79 16.60 -11.63
C LYS A 15 -14.25 16.16 -11.64
N ALA A 16 -14.52 14.95 -12.15
CA ALA A 16 -15.86 14.41 -12.24
C ALA A 16 -16.50 14.28 -10.85
N ALA A 17 -15.77 13.72 -9.89
CA ALA A 17 -16.21 13.60 -8.50
C ALA A 17 -16.45 14.97 -7.85
N SER A 18 -15.60 15.97 -8.11
CA SER A 18 -15.80 17.34 -7.60
C SER A 18 -17.04 17.99 -8.18
N LYS A 19 -17.30 17.83 -9.48
CA LYS A 19 -18.52 18.33 -10.14
C LYS A 19 -19.78 17.66 -9.58
N ALA A 20 -19.75 16.33 -9.39
CA ALA A 20 -20.88 15.55 -8.89
C ALA A 20 -21.33 15.99 -7.48
N ARG A 21 -20.40 16.39 -6.61
CA ARG A 21 -20.70 16.91 -5.25
C ARG A 21 -20.94 18.43 -5.18
N GLY A 22 -21.18 19.09 -6.31
CA GLY A 22 -21.41 20.54 -6.37
C GLY A 22 -20.15 21.41 -6.17
N ASP A 23 -18.97 20.81 -6.03
CA ASP A 23 -17.67 21.49 -5.90
C ASP A 23 -17.04 21.73 -7.28
N LYS A 24 -17.74 22.47 -8.16
CA LYS A 24 -17.32 22.68 -9.57
C LYS A 24 -15.90 23.22 -9.72
N LYS A 25 -15.44 24.02 -8.75
CA LYS A 25 -14.09 24.59 -8.73
C LYS A 25 -13.06 23.67 -8.05
N GLY A 26 -13.47 22.57 -7.42
CA GLY A 26 -12.58 21.63 -6.71
C GLY A 26 -12.00 22.21 -5.42
N LYS A 27 -12.62 23.25 -4.85
CA LYS A 27 -12.12 23.97 -3.66
C LYS A 27 -12.12 23.08 -2.42
N LYS A 28 -13.03 22.13 -2.32
CA LYS A 28 -13.12 21.16 -1.21
C LYS A 28 -12.20 19.95 -1.42
N CYS A 29 -11.51 19.87 -2.56
CA CYS A 29 -10.65 18.74 -2.86
C CYS A 29 -9.33 18.79 -2.08
N ARG A 30 -9.11 17.78 -1.24
CA ARG A 30 -7.96 17.64 -0.34
C ARG A 30 -7.49 16.19 -0.36
N ALA A 31 -6.30 15.94 0.20
CA ALA A 31 -5.76 14.58 0.35
C ALA A 31 -6.66 13.72 1.25
N MET A 32 -7.12 14.29 2.37
CA MET A 32 -8.04 13.68 3.31
C MET A 32 -9.24 14.58 3.51
N ARG A 33 -10.42 13.99 3.71
CA ARG A 33 -11.66 14.75 4.00
C ARG A 33 -11.70 15.14 5.49
N THR A 34 -12.13 16.35 5.76
CA THR A 34 -12.20 16.93 7.13
C THR A 34 -13.62 17.41 7.46
N ASP A 35 -14.61 16.87 6.76
CA ASP A 35 -16.02 17.22 6.87
C ASP A 35 -16.78 16.34 7.88
N GLY A 36 -16.05 15.65 8.76
CA GLY A 36 -16.59 14.76 9.79
C GLY A 36 -16.96 13.35 9.32
N ALA A 37 -16.98 13.10 8.00
CA ALA A 37 -17.32 11.77 7.47
C ALA A 37 -16.13 10.80 7.40
N PHE A 38 -14.89 11.27 7.56
CA PHE A 38 -13.74 10.41 7.80
C PHE A 38 -13.42 10.41 9.28
N ILE A 39 -13.35 9.22 9.85
CA ILE A 39 -12.98 8.99 11.23
C ILE A 39 -11.61 8.34 11.22
N GLU A 40 -10.62 9.01 11.81
CA GLU A 40 -9.28 8.47 11.94
C GLU A 40 -9.26 7.43 13.08
N ALA A 41 -8.92 6.18 12.74
CA ALA A 41 -8.85 5.07 13.69
C ALA A 41 -7.40 4.70 14.09
N GLY A 42 -6.40 5.44 13.60
CA GLY A 42 -4.98 5.11 13.82
C GLY A 42 -4.63 3.71 13.29
N GLU A 43 -3.76 3.00 14.02
CA GLU A 43 -3.36 1.61 13.73
C GLU A 43 -4.26 0.57 14.45
N GLN A 44 -5.50 0.93 14.80
CA GLN A 44 -6.45 0.02 15.45
C GLN A 44 -7.28 -0.76 14.42
N ASP A 45 -6.63 -1.56 13.59
CA ASP A 45 -7.29 -2.29 12.48
C ASP A 45 -8.43 -3.20 12.97
N ASN A 46 -8.26 -3.88 14.12
CA ASN A 46 -9.32 -4.69 14.74
C ASN A 46 -10.58 -3.87 15.06
N LEU A 47 -10.43 -2.61 15.48
CA LEU A 47 -11.57 -1.73 15.75
C LEU A 47 -12.25 -1.30 14.45
N ILE A 48 -11.50 -1.15 13.36
CA ILE A 48 -12.06 -0.87 12.03
C ILE A 48 -12.92 -2.06 11.59
N VAL A 49 -12.44 -3.30 11.73
CA VAL A 49 -13.19 -4.51 11.43
C VAL A 49 -14.50 -4.54 12.22
N GLN A 50 -14.46 -4.36 13.54
CA GLN A 50 -15.66 -4.34 14.39
C GLN A 50 -16.69 -3.31 13.93
N LYS A 51 -16.24 -2.08 13.62
CA LYS A 51 -17.14 -1.02 13.15
C LYS A 51 -17.78 -1.33 11.79
N LEU A 52 -17.08 -2.03 10.90
CA LEU A 52 -17.63 -2.43 9.61
C LEU A 52 -18.70 -3.52 9.74
N LEU A 53 -18.59 -4.38 10.76
CA LEU A 53 -19.62 -5.35 11.08
C LEU A 53 -20.87 -4.68 11.67
N GLU A 54 -20.70 -3.58 12.40
CA GLU A 54 -21.79 -2.80 13.00
C GLU A 54 -22.49 -1.87 12.00
N ASP A 55 -21.75 -1.29 11.05
CA ASP A 55 -22.28 -0.39 10.01
C ASP A 55 -21.98 -0.89 8.59
N PRO A 56 -22.93 -1.61 7.96
CA PRO A 56 -22.78 -2.12 6.59
C PRO A 56 -22.64 -1.04 5.51
N ASN A 57 -22.89 0.24 5.83
CA ASN A 57 -22.74 1.34 4.87
C ASN A 57 -21.36 2.02 4.97
N ALA A 58 -20.55 1.65 5.95
CA ALA A 58 -19.23 2.21 6.16
C ALA A 58 -18.18 1.59 5.22
N TYR A 59 -17.12 2.34 4.98
CA TYR A 59 -15.92 1.87 4.28
C TYR A 59 -14.72 2.01 5.21
N GLY A 60 -13.91 0.95 5.31
CA GLY A 60 -12.67 0.95 6.06
C GLY A 60 -11.45 1.02 5.16
N ILE A 61 -10.38 1.62 5.66
CA ILE A 61 -9.06 1.62 5.03
C ILE A 61 -8.09 1.01 6.03
N PHE A 62 -7.65 -0.21 5.77
CA PHE A 62 -6.79 -1.00 6.66
C PHE A 62 -5.96 -2.00 5.86
N GLY A 63 -5.01 -2.68 6.52
CA GLY A 63 -4.12 -3.64 5.87
C GLY A 63 -4.86 -4.82 5.24
N PHE A 64 -4.39 -5.31 4.08
CA PHE A 64 -5.01 -6.43 3.37
C PHE A 64 -5.13 -7.70 4.22
N SER A 65 -4.17 -7.95 5.10
CA SER A 65 -4.17 -9.12 5.99
C SER A 65 -5.43 -9.22 6.86
N TYR A 66 -5.97 -8.11 7.34
CA TYR A 66 -7.21 -8.12 8.12
C TYR A 66 -8.43 -8.40 7.24
N LEU A 67 -8.40 -8.00 5.96
CA LEU A 67 -9.47 -8.37 5.03
C LEU A 67 -9.43 -9.88 4.76
N ASP A 68 -8.23 -10.43 4.53
CA ASP A 68 -8.01 -11.86 4.28
C ASP A 68 -8.46 -12.72 5.46
N GLN A 69 -8.08 -12.34 6.68
CA GLN A 69 -8.43 -13.02 7.94
C GLN A 69 -9.93 -12.96 8.29
N ASN A 70 -10.67 -11.97 7.76
CA ASN A 70 -12.10 -11.78 8.03
C ASN A 70 -12.93 -11.86 6.73
N SER A 71 -12.45 -12.64 5.75
CA SER A 71 -13.08 -12.74 4.42
C SER A 71 -14.45 -13.45 4.43
N ASP A 72 -14.80 -14.08 5.54
CA ASP A 72 -16.12 -14.65 5.83
C ASP A 72 -17.17 -13.58 6.15
N THR A 73 -16.74 -12.42 6.63
CA THR A 73 -17.62 -11.34 7.12
C THR A 73 -17.41 -10.00 6.41
N LEU A 74 -16.21 -9.74 5.90
CA LEU A 74 -15.86 -8.52 5.19
C LEU A 74 -15.72 -8.75 3.68
N GLN A 75 -16.05 -7.71 2.91
CA GLN A 75 -15.87 -7.69 1.47
C GLN A 75 -14.80 -6.66 1.06
N GLY A 76 -13.91 -7.06 0.15
CA GLY A 76 -12.97 -6.16 -0.50
C GLY A 76 -13.65 -5.23 -1.52
N ALA A 77 -13.32 -3.93 -1.47
CA ALA A 77 -13.85 -2.95 -2.42
C ALA A 77 -13.20 -3.09 -3.81
N VAL A 78 -14.01 -3.14 -4.87
CA VAL A 78 -13.49 -3.07 -6.25
C VAL A 78 -13.13 -1.62 -6.57
N ILE A 79 -11.86 -1.36 -6.82
CA ILE A 79 -11.36 -0.01 -7.12
C ILE A 79 -10.66 -0.05 -8.48
N SER A 80 -11.04 0.85 -9.39
CA SER A 80 -10.49 0.89 -10.74
C SER A 80 -10.67 -0.44 -11.51
N LYS A 81 -11.80 -1.12 -11.29
CA LYS A 81 -12.19 -2.40 -11.90
C LYS A 81 -11.43 -3.64 -11.41
N THR A 82 -10.56 -3.51 -10.40
CA THR A 82 -9.85 -4.65 -9.81
C THR A 82 -10.23 -4.82 -8.35
N ALA A 83 -10.37 -6.06 -7.92
CA ALA A 83 -10.60 -6.43 -6.52
C ALA A 83 -9.25 -6.56 -5.78
N PRO A 84 -9.22 -6.38 -4.45
CA PRO A 84 -8.02 -6.59 -3.65
C PRO A 84 -7.80 -8.10 -3.48
N THR A 85 -7.28 -8.77 -4.51
CA THR A 85 -6.82 -10.15 -4.40
C THR A 85 -5.31 -10.19 -4.30
N PHE A 86 -4.77 -11.31 -3.83
CA PHE A 86 -3.33 -11.53 -3.77
C PHE A 86 -2.66 -11.26 -5.13
N GLU A 87 -3.22 -11.82 -6.21
CA GLU A 87 -2.70 -11.69 -7.57
C GLU A 87 -2.75 -10.25 -8.06
N ASN A 88 -3.86 -9.55 -7.81
CA ASN A 88 -4.00 -8.16 -8.22
C ASN A 88 -3.06 -7.24 -7.45
N ILE A 89 -2.82 -7.52 -6.17
CA ILE A 89 -1.91 -6.70 -5.36
C ILE A 89 -0.45 -7.00 -5.72
N ALA A 90 -0.04 -8.27 -5.76
CA ALA A 90 1.31 -8.69 -6.12
C ALA A 90 1.67 -8.30 -7.56
N GLY A 91 0.68 -8.26 -8.46
CA GLY A 91 0.83 -7.80 -9.83
C GLY A 91 0.72 -6.28 -10.02
N ASN A 92 0.62 -5.49 -8.95
CA ASN A 92 0.43 -4.03 -8.99
C ASN A 92 -0.81 -3.57 -9.80
N ASN A 93 -1.81 -4.46 -9.94
CA ASN A 93 -3.07 -4.23 -10.64
C ASN A 93 -4.18 -3.68 -9.72
N TYR A 94 -4.02 -3.76 -8.40
CA TYR A 94 -4.92 -3.11 -7.46
C TYR A 94 -4.46 -1.69 -7.17
N SER A 95 -5.21 -0.69 -7.66
CA SER A 95 -4.77 0.71 -7.67
C SER A 95 -4.49 1.34 -6.30
N VAL A 96 -4.96 0.73 -5.20
CA VAL A 96 -4.78 1.21 -3.82
C VAL A 96 -3.76 0.36 -3.05
N SER A 97 -3.04 -0.54 -3.73
CA SER A 97 -1.87 -1.20 -3.16
C SER A 97 -0.60 -0.36 -3.30
N ARG A 98 0.36 -0.62 -2.40
CA ARG A 98 1.68 -0.02 -2.45
C ARG A 98 2.74 -1.09 -2.17
N ALA A 99 3.82 -1.04 -2.95
CA ALA A 99 5.03 -1.77 -2.61
C ALA A 99 5.64 -1.16 -1.33
N LEU A 100 6.13 -2.02 -0.45
CA LEU A 100 6.99 -1.62 0.65
C LEU A 100 8.43 -1.76 0.21
N TYR A 101 9.25 -0.77 0.54
CA TYR A 101 10.65 -0.71 0.13
C TYR A 101 11.54 -0.83 1.36
N PHE A 102 12.57 -1.67 1.25
CA PHE A 102 13.65 -1.76 2.22
C PHE A 102 14.90 -1.09 1.63
N TYR A 103 15.31 0.02 2.22
CA TYR A 103 16.44 0.82 1.75
C TYR A 103 17.68 0.58 2.59
N VAL A 104 18.81 0.36 1.92
CA VAL A 104 20.12 0.18 2.56
C VAL A 104 21.04 1.29 2.10
N LYS A 105 21.62 2.01 3.07
CA LYS A 105 22.65 3.02 2.79
C LYS A 105 23.98 2.31 2.61
N HIS A 106 24.57 2.37 1.40
CA HIS A 106 25.82 1.64 1.11
C HIS A 106 26.98 2.04 2.02
N ALA A 107 27.03 3.30 2.46
CA ALA A 107 28.02 3.78 3.43
C ALA A 107 27.98 3.06 4.79
N HIS A 108 26.93 2.29 5.08
CA HIS A 108 26.82 1.49 6.30
C HIS A 108 27.35 0.06 6.12
N ILE A 109 27.59 -0.40 4.90
CA ILE A 109 28.13 -1.73 4.64
C ILE A 109 29.58 -1.79 5.15
N GLY A 110 29.88 -2.78 6.01
CA GLY A 110 31.18 -2.91 6.68
C GLY A 110 31.41 -1.93 7.84
N VAL A 111 30.47 -1.02 8.12
CA VAL A 111 30.56 -0.03 9.21
C VAL A 111 29.53 -0.33 10.31
N VAL A 112 28.27 -0.57 9.92
CA VAL A 112 27.21 -0.95 10.86
C VAL A 112 27.28 -2.45 11.10
N PRO A 113 27.49 -2.91 12.35
CA PRO A 113 27.59 -4.33 12.65
C PRO A 113 26.34 -5.11 12.21
N ASN A 114 26.56 -6.25 11.54
CA ASN A 114 25.54 -7.20 11.11
C ASN A 114 24.47 -6.66 10.14
N ILE A 115 24.69 -5.52 9.47
CA ILE A 115 23.75 -5.00 8.46
C ILE A 115 23.56 -5.98 7.29
N ASP A 116 24.64 -6.64 6.89
CA ASP A 116 24.69 -7.72 5.90
C ASP A 116 23.79 -8.90 6.31
N LYS A 117 23.95 -9.39 7.55
CA LYS A 117 23.12 -10.48 8.08
C LYS A 117 21.65 -10.07 8.21
N TYR A 118 21.38 -8.81 8.55
CA TYR A 118 20.01 -8.30 8.60
C TYR A 118 19.38 -8.28 7.20
N MET A 119 20.12 -7.84 6.18
CA MET A 119 19.67 -7.91 4.78
C MET A 119 19.42 -9.35 4.33
N GLU A 120 20.32 -10.29 4.65
CA GLU A 120 20.14 -11.71 4.35
C GLU A 120 18.88 -12.26 5.01
N LYS A 121 18.59 -11.85 6.25
CA LYS A 121 17.38 -12.28 6.97
C LYS A 121 16.11 -11.81 6.26
N TRP A 122 16.08 -10.59 5.70
CA TRP A 122 14.96 -10.15 4.86
C TRP A 122 14.78 -11.03 3.62
N VAL A 123 15.87 -11.35 2.91
CA VAL A 123 15.82 -12.20 1.71
C VAL A 123 15.31 -13.61 2.02
N GLN A 124 15.59 -14.14 3.21
CA GLN A 124 15.11 -15.44 3.67
C GLN A 124 13.62 -15.47 4.03
N ASN A 125 12.95 -14.32 4.17
CA ASN A 125 11.60 -14.25 4.75
C ASN A 125 10.55 -13.53 3.90
N TRP A 126 10.91 -13.00 2.73
CA TRP A 126 9.98 -12.28 1.83
C TRP A 126 9.28 -13.16 0.78
N ASP A 127 9.41 -14.48 0.92
CA ASP A 127 8.60 -15.44 0.18
C ASP A 127 7.29 -15.74 0.93
N GLY A 128 6.49 -16.66 0.38
CA GLY A 128 5.16 -16.97 0.93
C GLY A 128 5.17 -17.80 2.20
N ASP A 129 6.32 -18.38 2.57
CA ASP A 129 6.46 -19.30 3.70
C ASP A 129 7.22 -18.66 4.88
N GLY A 130 7.62 -17.39 4.74
CA GLY A 130 8.41 -16.65 5.72
C GLY A 130 7.56 -15.80 6.67
N ILE A 131 8.21 -15.31 7.73
CA ILE A 131 7.56 -14.51 8.79
C ILE A 131 6.89 -13.23 8.28
N LEU A 132 7.25 -12.74 7.08
CA LEU A 132 6.63 -11.57 6.51
C LEU A 132 5.23 -11.89 5.98
N ALA A 133 5.04 -13.06 5.37
CA ALA A 133 3.71 -13.53 4.96
C ALA A 133 2.82 -13.74 6.19
N ASP A 134 3.35 -14.36 7.25
CA ASP A 134 2.65 -14.51 8.54
C ASP A 134 2.25 -13.16 9.15
N ALA A 135 3.11 -12.15 8.99
CA ALA A 135 2.83 -10.77 9.41
C ALA A 135 1.89 -10.01 8.45
N GLY A 136 1.34 -10.67 7.43
CA GLY A 136 0.35 -10.08 6.52
C GLY A 136 0.92 -9.37 5.30
N MET A 137 2.20 -9.53 5.01
CA MET A 137 2.81 -9.00 3.80
C MET A 137 2.47 -9.89 2.60
N ILE A 138 2.31 -9.29 1.44
CA ILE A 138 2.08 -10.01 0.19
C ILE A 138 3.44 -10.22 -0.50
N PRO A 139 3.90 -11.48 -0.67
CA PRO A 139 5.11 -11.79 -1.40
C PRO A 139 5.14 -11.22 -2.80
N MET A 140 6.31 -10.71 -3.19
CA MET A 140 6.55 -10.29 -4.58
C MET A 140 6.53 -11.50 -5.54
N PRO A 141 6.20 -11.29 -6.82
CA PRO A 141 6.36 -12.31 -7.86
C PRO A 141 7.78 -12.90 -7.88
N LYS A 142 7.91 -14.17 -8.28
CA LYS A 142 9.19 -14.91 -8.24
C LYS A 142 10.33 -14.20 -8.97
N ALA A 143 10.05 -13.62 -10.15
CA ALA A 143 11.03 -12.88 -10.93
C ALA A 143 11.55 -11.63 -10.20
N GLU A 144 10.64 -10.91 -9.53
CA GLU A 144 10.96 -9.71 -8.77
C GLU A 144 11.74 -10.04 -7.48
N ARG A 145 11.35 -11.12 -6.76
CA ARG A 145 12.13 -11.65 -5.64
C ARG A 145 13.56 -11.99 -6.03
N ALA A 146 13.76 -12.68 -7.15
CA ALA A 146 15.10 -13.03 -7.64
C ALA A 146 15.94 -11.79 -7.98
N LYS A 147 15.32 -10.79 -8.64
CA LYS A 147 15.96 -9.50 -8.95
C LYS A 147 16.44 -8.81 -7.68
N TYR A 148 15.59 -8.70 -6.65
CA TYR A 148 15.97 -8.01 -5.42
C TYR A 148 16.91 -8.84 -4.53
N ALA A 149 16.83 -10.17 -4.55
CA ALA A 149 17.81 -11.03 -3.88
C ALA A 149 19.22 -10.79 -4.42
N LYS A 150 19.34 -10.60 -5.74
CA LYS A 150 20.60 -10.21 -6.39
C LYS A 150 21.01 -8.79 -6.01
N ALA A 151 20.09 -7.83 -6.02
CA ALA A 151 20.37 -6.45 -5.63
C ALA A 151 20.90 -6.31 -4.19
N MET A 152 20.45 -7.16 -3.24
CA MET A 152 20.96 -7.19 -1.87
C MET A 152 22.43 -7.61 -1.77
N LYS A 153 22.97 -8.29 -2.79
CA LYS A 153 24.38 -8.71 -2.87
C LYS A 153 25.21 -7.75 -3.72
N ASP A 154 24.67 -7.35 -4.87
CA ASP A 154 25.38 -6.53 -5.85
C ASP A 154 25.43 -5.04 -5.44
N LEU A 155 24.59 -4.61 -4.50
CA LEU A 155 24.50 -3.24 -4.00
C LEU A 155 24.44 -2.17 -5.12
N PRO A 156 23.51 -2.28 -6.08
CA PRO A 156 23.38 -1.28 -7.14
C PRO A 156 22.96 0.06 -6.56
N VAL A 157 23.49 1.16 -7.11
CA VAL A 157 23.06 2.51 -6.71
C VAL A 157 21.58 2.70 -7.06
N LEU A 158 20.78 3.11 -6.07
CA LEU A 158 19.38 3.43 -6.28
C LEU A 158 19.26 4.67 -7.17
N THR A 159 18.53 4.53 -8.27
CA THR A 159 18.19 5.65 -9.16
C THR A 159 16.71 5.98 -9.08
N ALA A 160 16.33 7.21 -9.45
CA ALA A 160 14.94 7.63 -9.47
C ALA A 160 14.08 6.78 -10.44
N ASP A 161 14.68 6.26 -11.51
CA ASP A 161 13.99 5.39 -12.48
C ASP A 161 13.58 4.05 -11.87
N MET A 162 14.33 3.54 -10.89
CA MET A 162 14.00 2.30 -10.19
C MET A 162 12.76 2.42 -9.28
N LEU A 163 12.30 3.64 -8.99
CA LEU A 163 11.15 3.92 -8.12
C LEU A 163 9.87 4.26 -8.91
N LYS A 164 9.95 4.29 -10.24
CA LYS A 164 8.78 4.53 -11.09
C LYS A 164 7.94 3.25 -11.15
N LYS A 165 6.64 3.39 -10.89
CA LYS A 165 5.63 2.35 -11.15
C LYS A 165 5.43 2.16 -12.65
#